data_AF-A0A8J3VT41-F1
#
_entry.id   AF-A0A8J3VT41-F1
#
_cell.length_a   1.000
_cell.length_b   1.000
_cell.length_c   1.000
_cell.angle_alpha   90.00
_cell.angle_beta   90.00
_cell.angle_gamma   90.00
#
_symmetry.space_group_name_H-M   'P 1'
#
loop_
_entity.id
_entity.type
_entity.pdbx_description
1 polymer ?
#
loop_
_entity_poly.entity_id
_entity_poly.type
_entity_poly.pdbx_seq_one_letter_code
_entity_poly.pdbx_strand_id
1 'polypeptide(L)'
;MEITGSTRRPWLVLERGSANSAASAEAPGARYLSLIRVRPGIGTFKRGAGGKPACMTKEDKEKHKQAQEMRDDVPSTVARSDDKAVRTYKKTLQSAEESYGDGERAHRTAYASLKHTHEKVGDHWEPKEHKGPSDPQAAQGAPRSLDQPRGTAQGVDANASQAHLKDVARRLGIEDPQRLDRDDLVKAIEKANERVTRRSREKDRRDCR
;
A
#
# COMPACT_ATOMS: atom_id res chain seq x y z
N MET A 1 68.23 -34.01 26.06
CA MET A 1 67.88 -32.84 26.87
C MET A 1 66.42 -32.97 27.27
N GLU A 2 66.25 -33.36 28.53
CA GLU A 2 65.15 -33.22 29.50
C GLU A 2 63.76 -32.68 29.05
N ILE A 3 62.75 -33.33 29.63
CA ILE A 3 61.30 -33.17 29.48
C ILE A 3 60.77 -32.22 30.57
N THR A 4 59.90 -31.26 30.22
CA THR A 4 58.82 -30.68 31.06
C THR A 4 57.76 -30.12 30.09
N GLY A 5 56.43 -30.25 30.18
CA GLY A 5 55.50 -30.68 31.21
C GLY A 5 54.54 -29.53 31.56
N SER A 6 53.31 -29.47 31.02
CA SER A 6 52.13 -28.81 31.67
C SER A 6 50.77 -28.99 30.91
N THR A 7 50.25 -30.20 30.95
CA THR A 7 48.94 -30.65 31.47
C THR A 7 47.78 -29.65 31.82
N ARG A 8 46.60 -29.90 31.19
CA ARG A 8 45.17 -29.84 31.69
C ARG A 8 44.49 -28.46 31.92
N ARG A 9 43.17 -28.27 31.77
CA ARG A 9 41.97 -28.97 31.25
C ARG A 9 40.79 -27.97 31.33
N PRO A 10 39.66 -28.20 30.63
CA PRO A 10 38.48 -27.33 30.57
C PRO A 10 37.51 -27.57 31.75
N TRP A 11 36.72 -26.56 32.11
CA TRP A 11 35.66 -26.69 33.11
C TRP A 11 34.27 -26.66 32.47
N LEU A 12 33.56 -27.76 32.69
CA LEU A 12 32.15 -28.02 32.45
C LEU A 12 31.26 -27.33 33.51
N VAL A 13 30.06 -26.93 33.09
CA VAL A 13 28.71 -27.18 33.67
C VAL A 13 28.55 -27.16 35.20
N LEU A 14 27.57 -26.38 35.68
CA LEU A 14 26.63 -26.86 36.71
C LEU A 14 25.29 -26.10 36.66
N GLU A 15 24.21 -26.86 36.48
CA GLU A 15 22.83 -26.49 36.83
C GLU A 15 22.66 -26.36 38.36
N ARG A 16 21.66 -25.56 38.79
CA ARG A 16 20.77 -25.89 39.91
C ARG A 16 19.58 -24.92 39.90
N GLY A 17 18.37 -25.49 39.81
CA GLY A 17 17.11 -24.78 40.01
C GLY A 17 16.82 -24.50 41.49
N SER A 18 15.85 -23.62 41.74
CA SER A 18 15.06 -23.65 42.97
C SER A 18 13.72 -22.95 42.73
N ALA A 19 12.66 -23.68 43.06
CA ALA A 19 11.27 -23.27 42.97
C ALA A 19 10.91 -22.27 44.09
N ASN A 20 9.86 -21.47 43.85
CA ASN A 20 8.95 -21.06 44.92
C ASN A 20 7.51 -21.05 44.37
N SER A 21 6.73 -21.99 44.89
CA SER A 21 5.26 -22.04 44.88
C SER A 21 4.73 -21.43 46.18
N ALA A 22 3.67 -20.62 46.09
CA ALA A 22 2.65 -20.30 47.10
C ALA A 22 1.93 -19.01 46.63
N ALA A 23 0.63 -18.80 46.75
CA ALA A 23 -0.47 -19.57 47.27
C ALA A 23 -1.78 -18.94 46.75
N SER A 24 -2.81 -19.79 46.65
CA SER A 24 -4.22 -19.46 46.42
C SER A 24 -4.80 -18.53 47.50
N ALA A 25 -5.78 -17.70 47.12
CA ALA A 25 -6.92 -17.37 47.98
C ALA A 25 -8.08 -16.78 47.16
N GLU A 26 -9.28 -17.27 47.48
CA GLU A 26 -10.56 -17.09 46.82
C GLU A 26 -11.26 -15.75 47.12
N ALA A 27 -12.22 -15.40 46.25
CA ALA A 27 -13.17 -14.28 46.37
C ALA A 27 -14.23 -14.51 47.48
N PRO A 28 -14.97 -13.46 47.92
CA PRO A 28 -16.35 -13.36 47.43
C PRO A 28 -16.96 -11.93 47.32
N GLY A 29 -17.88 -11.78 46.35
CA GLY A 29 -19.21 -11.21 46.55
C GLY A 29 -19.40 -9.70 46.79
N ALA A 30 -19.64 -8.94 45.72
CA ALA A 30 -20.50 -7.76 45.79
C ALA A 30 -21.42 -7.70 44.57
N ARG A 31 -22.69 -8.01 44.82
CA ARG A 31 -23.82 -7.76 43.93
C ARG A 31 -24.05 -6.25 43.85
N TYR A 32 -24.03 -5.67 42.66
CA TYR A 32 -24.85 -4.50 42.37
C TYR A 32 -25.60 -4.73 41.07
N LEU A 33 -26.92 -4.66 41.21
CA LEU A 33 -27.91 -4.86 40.18
C LEU A 33 -27.89 -3.72 39.16
N SER A 34 -28.15 -4.10 37.90
CA SER A 34 -28.92 -3.37 36.90
C SER A 34 -28.45 -1.96 36.51
N LEU A 35 -27.99 -1.82 35.26
CA LEU A 35 -28.85 -1.27 34.20
C LEU A 35 -28.17 -1.48 32.85
N ILE A 36 -28.74 -2.43 32.11
CA ILE A 36 -28.52 -2.65 30.69
C ILE A 36 -28.92 -1.37 29.95
N ARG A 37 -27.96 -0.74 29.27
CA ARG A 37 -28.25 0.09 28.10
C ARG A 37 -27.42 -0.42 26.93
N VAL A 38 -27.90 -1.52 26.34
CA VAL A 38 -27.58 -1.91 24.97
C VAL A 38 -27.81 -0.67 24.12
N ARG A 39 -26.75 -0.17 23.50
CA ARG A 39 -26.78 0.93 22.55
C ARG A 39 -26.54 0.32 21.17
N PRO A 40 -27.59 -0.15 20.47
CA PRO A 40 -27.43 -0.65 19.12
C PRO A 40 -27.30 0.58 18.22
N GLY A 41 -26.07 0.83 17.79
CA GLY A 41 -25.73 1.92 16.88
C GLY A 41 -24.76 1.41 15.84
N ILE A 42 -25.11 0.29 15.19
CA ILE A 42 -24.51 -0.11 13.91
C ILE A 42 -24.92 1.00 12.92
N GLY A 43 -24.07 2.01 12.82
CA GLY A 43 -24.15 3.01 11.77
C GLY A 43 -23.89 2.29 10.45
N THR A 44 -24.96 1.86 9.81
CA THR A 44 -24.92 1.53 8.38
C THR A 44 -24.48 2.81 7.67
N PHE A 45 -23.22 2.85 7.25
CA PHE A 45 -22.72 3.89 6.35
C PHE A 45 -23.46 3.69 5.02
N LYS A 46 -24.62 4.33 4.91
CA LYS A 46 -25.37 4.42 3.67
C LYS A 46 -24.43 5.06 2.65
N ARG A 47 -23.99 4.26 1.66
CA ARG A 47 -23.50 4.77 0.39
C ARG A 47 -24.57 5.71 -0.14
N GLY A 48 -24.30 7.00 -0.03
CA GLY A 48 -25.19 8.06 -0.48
C GLY A 48 -25.47 7.87 -1.96
N ALA A 49 -26.76 7.77 -2.28
CA ALA A 49 -27.29 7.97 -3.61
C ALA A 49 -26.75 9.29 -4.20
N GLY A 50 -26.51 9.29 -5.51
CA GLY A 50 -25.92 10.39 -6.27
C GLY A 50 -26.45 11.78 -5.92
N GLY A 51 -25.72 12.46 -5.03
CA GLY A 51 -25.87 13.89 -4.83
C GLY A 51 -25.38 14.61 -6.09
N LYS A 52 -26.21 15.50 -6.64
CA LYS A 52 -25.80 16.54 -7.60
C LYS A 52 -24.45 17.14 -7.12
N PRO A 53 -23.48 17.42 -8.01
CA PRO A 53 -22.19 17.92 -7.57
C PRO A 53 -22.42 19.21 -6.78
N ALA A 54 -22.20 19.14 -5.47
CA ALA A 54 -22.10 20.34 -4.66
C ALA A 54 -21.03 21.22 -5.30
N CYS A 55 -21.32 22.52 -5.40
CA CYS A 55 -20.33 23.49 -5.86
C CYS A 55 -19.00 23.23 -5.13
N MET A 56 -17.93 22.96 -5.89
CA MET A 56 -16.63 22.62 -5.33
C MET A 56 -16.24 23.65 -4.28
N THR A 57 -15.74 23.18 -3.12
CA THR A 57 -15.28 24.07 -2.06
C THR A 57 -14.12 24.93 -2.60
N LYS A 58 -13.90 26.10 -2.00
CA LYS A 58 -12.73 26.94 -2.36
C LYS A 58 -11.42 26.16 -2.24
N GLU A 59 -11.34 25.27 -1.26
CA GLU A 59 -10.18 24.40 -1.03
C GLU A 59 -10.00 23.37 -2.16
N ASP A 60 -11.08 22.74 -2.65
CA ASP A 60 -10.99 21.76 -3.73
C ASP A 60 -10.60 22.41 -5.06
N LYS A 61 -11.06 23.63 -5.32
CA LYS A 61 -10.64 24.41 -6.50
C LYS A 61 -9.15 24.72 -6.47
N GLU A 62 -8.63 25.08 -5.30
CA GLU A 62 -7.21 25.34 -5.11
C GLU A 62 -6.37 24.08 -5.31
N LYS A 63 -6.81 22.93 -4.76
CA LYS A 63 -6.16 21.63 -4.99
C LYS A 63 -6.16 21.23 -6.45
N HIS A 64 -7.25 21.48 -7.17
CA HIS A 64 -7.35 21.25 -8.61
C HIS A 64 -6.34 22.11 -9.37
N LYS A 65 -6.31 23.42 -9.09
CA LYS A 65 -5.38 24.35 -9.72
C LYS A 65 -3.92 23.94 -9.49
N GLN A 66 -3.55 23.61 -8.24
CA GLN A 66 -2.21 23.10 -7.91
C GLN A 66 -1.88 21.83 -8.68
N ALA A 67 -2.83 20.90 -8.82
CA ALA A 67 -2.59 19.69 -9.60
C ALA A 67 -2.37 20.02 -11.08
N GLN A 68 -3.16 20.92 -11.67
CA GLN A 68 -2.99 21.34 -13.06
C GLN A 68 -1.61 21.95 -13.33
N GLU A 69 -1.14 22.84 -12.45
CA GLU A 69 0.20 23.43 -12.57
C GLU A 69 1.32 22.39 -12.47
N MET A 70 1.10 21.29 -11.74
CA MET A 70 2.08 20.22 -11.57
C MET A 70 2.03 19.16 -12.68
N ARG A 71 1.01 19.13 -13.54
CA ARG A 71 0.80 18.02 -14.51
C ARG A 71 1.90 17.94 -15.57
N ASP A 72 2.48 19.07 -15.95
CA ASP A 72 3.52 19.13 -16.98
C ASP A 72 4.87 18.58 -16.49
N ASP A 73 5.09 18.57 -15.18
CA ASP A 73 6.34 18.13 -14.55
C ASP A 73 6.29 16.68 -14.01
N VAL A 74 5.25 15.92 -14.32
CA VAL A 74 5.09 14.54 -13.84
C VAL A 74 5.03 13.54 -15.00
N PRO A 75 5.37 12.26 -14.75
CA PRO A 75 5.26 11.23 -15.78
C PRO A 75 3.85 11.17 -16.38
N SER A 76 3.73 10.93 -17.69
CA SER A 76 2.46 11.08 -18.41
C SER A 76 1.30 10.24 -17.86
N THR A 77 1.56 9.08 -17.25
CA THR A 77 0.54 8.27 -16.56
C THR A 77 0.06 8.97 -15.28
N VAL A 78 0.94 9.60 -14.52
CA VAL A 78 0.57 10.42 -13.35
C VAL A 78 -0.16 11.68 -13.80
N ALA A 79 0.29 12.31 -14.88
CA ALA A 79 -0.32 13.50 -15.47
C ALA A 79 -1.77 13.28 -15.94
N ARG A 80 -2.21 12.04 -16.13
CA ARG A 80 -3.59 11.68 -16.49
C ARG A 80 -4.42 11.13 -15.33
N SER A 81 -3.82 11.05 -14.15
CA SER A 81 -4.48 10.67 -12.90
C SER A 81 -5.31 11.79 -12.29
N ASP A 82 -6.01 11.44 -11.22
CA ASP A 82 -6.73 12.38 -10.40
C ASP A 82 -5.79 13.42 -9.75
N ASP A 83 -6.35 14.55 -9.34
CA ASP A 83 -5.58 15.67 -8.78
C ASP A 83 -4.81 15.31 -7.51
N LYS A 84 -5.28 14.32 -6.75
CA LYS A 84 -4.60 13.87 -5.54
C LYS A 84 -3.41 13.00 -5.89
N ALA A 85 -3.50 12.12 -6.88
CA ALA A 85 -2.36 11.35 -7.37
C ALA A 85 -1.23 12.26 -7.86
N VAL A 86 -1.54 13.27 -8.68
CA VAL A 86 -0.54 14.25 -9.18
C VAL A 86 0.16 14.95 -8.02
N ARG A 87 -0.62 15.52 -7.08
CA ARG A 87 -0.07 16.24 -5.93
C ARG A 87 0.72 15.33 -5.01
N THR A 88 0.26 14.10 -4.74
CA THR A 88 0.98 13.14 -3.91
C THR A 88 2.33 12.82 -4.52
N TYR A 89 2.38 12.53 -5.82
CA TYR A 89 3.64 12.26 -6.50
C TYR A 89 4.59 13.45 -6.45
N LYS A 90 4.14 14.64 -6.90
CA LYS A 90 5.01 15.82 -7.01
C LYS A 90 5.50 16.32 -5.66
N LYS A 91 4.65 16.35 -4.64
CA LYS A 91 5.06 16.77 -3.28
C LYS A 91 6.04 15.79 -2.65
N THR A 92 5.84 14.48 -2.83
CA THR A 92 6.81 13.51 -2.34
C THR A 92 8.12 13.60 -3.12
N LEU A 93 8.06 13.83 -4.43
CA LEU A 93 9.25 14.01 -5.26
C LEU A 93 10.06 15.22 -4.79
N GLN A 94 9.45 16.40 -4.64
CA GLN A 94 10.12 17.61 -4.14
C GLN A 94 10.80 17.38 -2.78
N SER A 95 10.09 16.78 -1.82
CA SER A 95 10.67 16.48 -0.51
C SER A 95 11.82 15.46 -0.58
N ALA A 96 11.74 14.50 -1.50
CA ALA A 96 12.80 13.52 -1.70
C ALA A 96 14.01 14.10 -2.44
N GLU A 97 13.80 15.03 -3.38
CA GLU A 97 14.85 15.80 -4.07
C GLU A 97 15.59 16.71 -3.08
N GLU A 98 14.88 17.36 -2.16
CA GLU A 98 15.49 18.13 -1.06
C GLU A 98 16.37 17.26 -0.16
N SER A 99 15.99 15.99 0.04
CA SER A 99 16.67 15.07 0.95
C SER A 99 17.84 14.32 0.30
N TYR A 100 17.69 13.91 -0.96
CA TYR A 100 18.61 12.99 -1.64
C TYR A 100 19.23 13.58 -2.92
N GLY A 101 18.80 14.76 -3.35
CA GLY A 101 19.06 15.29 -4.68
C GLY A 101 18.12 14.72 -5.74
N ASP A 102 18.14 15.35 -6.92
CA ASP A 102 17.48 14.81 -8.11
C ASP A 102 18.06 13.44 -8.49
N GLY A 103 17.17 12.52 -8.90
CA GLY A 103 17.56 11.21 -9.36
C GLY A 103 16.58 10.09 -9.05
N GLU A 104 16.96 8.86 -9.43
CA GLU A 104 16.10 7.68 -9.38
C GLU A 104 15.55 7.41 -7.97
N ARG A 105 16.35 7.68 -6.92
CA ARG A 105 15.93 7.49 -5.53
C ARG A 105 14.74 8.37 -5.15
N ALA A 106 14.72 9.63 -5.60
CA ALA A 106 13.62 10.55 -5.35
C ALA A 106 12.35 10.07 -6.08
N HIS A 107 12.46 9.72 -7.36
CA HIS A 107 11.35 9.16 -8.14
C HIS A 107 10.79 7.85 -7.55
N ARG A 108 11.65 6.94 -7.09
CA ARG A 108 11.23 5.69 -6.43
C ARG A 108 10.44 5.98 -5.15
N THR A 109 10.84 6.99 -4.39
CA THR A 109 10.16 7.42 -3.17
C THR A 109 8.79 8.02 -3.48
N ALA A 110 8.72 8.87 -4.51
CA ALA A 110 7.46 9.43 -5.02
C ALA A 110 6.48 8.34 -5.47
N TYR A 111 6.95 7.35 -6.22
CA TYR A 111 6.12 6.21 -6.62
C TYR A 111 5.70 5.33 -5.44
N ALA A 112 6.54 5.13 -4.42
CA ALA A 112 6.18 4.38 -3.22
C ALA A 112 5.02 5.05 -2.45
N SER A 113 5.11 6.37 -2.26
CA SER A 113 4.04 7.18 -1.64
C SER A 113 2.73 7.12 -2.45
N LEU A 114 2.84 7.21 -3.78
CA LEU A 114 1.70 7.10 -4.69
C LEU A 114 1.02 5.72 -4.56
N LYS A 115 1.78 4.62 -4.66
CA LYS A 115 1.28 3.23 -4.56
C LYS A 115 0.65 2.89 -3.20
N HIS A 116 1.04 3.60 -2.14
CA HIS A 116 0.46 3.41 -0.81
C HIS A 116 -0.97 3.93 -0.70
N THR A 117 -1.36 4.86 -1.57
CA THR A 117 -2.65 5.56 -1.50
C THR A 117 -3.51 5.40 -2.76
N HIS A 118 -2.88 5.10 -3.88
CA HIS A 118 -3.49 4.93 -5.18
C HIS A 118 -3.03 3.61 -5.82
N GLU A 119 -3.84 3.09 -6.71
CA GLU A 119 -3.55 1.93 -7.54
C GLU A 119 -3.63 2.33 -9.01
N LYS A 120 -2.91 1.60 -9.86
CA LYS A 120 -2.92 1.85 -11.30
C LYS A 120 -4.11 1.14 -11.93
N VAL A 121 -5.00 1.90 -12.58
CA VAL A 121 -6.13 1.40 -13.36
C VAL A 121 -6.01 1.96 -14.77
N GLY A 122 -5.77 1.08 -15.75
CA GLY A 122 -5.52 1.46 -17.13
C GLY A 122 -4.21 2.25 -17.26
N ASP A 123 -4.34 3.56 -17.51
CA ASP A 123 -3.22 4.48 -17.71
C ASP A 123 -3.34 5.75 -16.87
N HIS A 124 -3.92 5.56 -15.68
CA HIS A 124 -3.95 6.55 -14.64
C HIS A 124 -3.94 5.86 -13.29
N TRP A 125 -3.73 6.64 -12.23
CA TRP A 125 -3.79 6.20 -10.86
C TRP A 125 -5.13 6.61 -10.26
N GLU A 126 -5.78 5.69 -9.54
CA GLU A 126 -7.04 5.91 -8.83
C GLU A 126 -6.85 5.71 -7.33
N PRO A 127 -7.57 6.45 -6.47
CA PRO A 127 -7.51 6.25 -5.03
C PRO A 127 -7.95 4.84 -4.62
N LYS A 128 -7.19 4.20 -3.73
CA LYS A 128 -7.53 2.90 -3.15
C LYS A 128 -8.65 3.05 -2.12
N GLU A 129 -9.41 1.97 -1.91
CA GLU A 129 -10.37 1.88 -0.81
C GLU A 129 -9.68 1.98 0.56
N HIS A 130 -8.52 1.34 0.70
CA HIS A 130 -7.71 1.35 1.92
C HIS A 130 -6.24 1.67 1.61
N LYS A 131 -5.62 2.45 2.50
CA LYS A 131 -4.19 2.77 2.42
C LYS A 131 -3.37 1.56 2.88
N GLY A 132 -2.30 1.25 2.17
CA GLY A 132 -1.39 0.17 2.53
C GLY A 132 -0.56 -0.33 1.35
N PRO A 133 0.37 -1.27 1.61
CA PRO A 133 1.21 -1.84 0.57
C PRO A 133 0.35 -2.50 -0.52
N SER A 134 0.70 -2.26 -1.78
CA SER A 134 -0.04 -2.78 -2.93
C SER A 134 0.24 -4.27 -3.20
N ASP A 135 1.43 -4.74 -2.88
CA ASP A 135 1.90 -6.08 -3.21
C ASP A 135 2.86 -6.63 -2.15
N PRO A 136 3.21 -7.93 -2.20
CA PRO A 136 4.09 -8.55 -1.21
C PRO A 136 5.47 -7.92 -1.14
N GLN A 137 5.97 -7.32 -2.22
CA GLN A 137 7.25 -6.63 -2.23
C GLN A 137 7.16 -5.28 -1.51
N ALA A 138 6.08 -4.52 -1.72
CA ALA A 138 5.81 -3.25 -1.05
C ALA A 138 5.55 -3.43 0.46
N ALA A 139 5.06 -4.60 0.87
CA ALA A 139 4.89 -4.95 2.28
C ALA A 139 6.23 -5.21 3.00
N GLN A 140 7.33 -5.39 2.27
CA GLN A 140 8.65 -5.61 2.87
C GLN A 140 9.39 -4.30 3.13
N GLY A 141 9.92 -4.16 4.34
CA GLY A 141 10.91 -3.13 4.67
C GLY A 141 12.30 -3.47 4.14
N ALA A 142 13.15 -2.45 4.01
CA ALA A 142 14.59 -2.65 3.81
C ALA A 142 15.24 -3.19 5.10
N PRO A 143 16.28 -4.06 5.02
CA PRO A 143 16.95 -4.52 3.80
C PRO A 143 16.25 -5.73 3.13
N ARG A 144 15.28 -6.37 3.78
CA ARG A 144 14.66 -7.61 3.31
C ARG A 144 14.10 -7.53 1.88
N SER A 145 13.51 -6.40 1.51
CA SER A 145 13.01 -6.16 0.15
C SER A 145 14.11 -6.19 -0.93
N LEU A 146 15.36 -5.89 -0.56
CA LEU A 146 16.51 -5.96 -1.45
C LEU A 146 17.08 -7.38 -1.51
N ASP A 147 17.16 -8.05 -0.36
CA ASP A 147 17.80 -9.36 -0.24
C ASP A 147 16.88 -10.51 -0.70
N GLN A 148 15.56 -10.34 -0.60
CA GLN A 148 14.56 -11.38 -0.85
C GLN A 148 13.38 -10.84 -1.67
N PRO A 149 13.61 -10.48 -2.95
CA PRO A 149 12.59 -9.88 -3.80
C PRO A 149 11.39 -10.82 -4.00
N ARG A 150 10.18 -10.26 -3.93
CA ARG A 150 8.91 -10.92 -4.24
C ARG A 150 8.34 -10.39 -5.55
N GLY A 151 7.30 -11.08 -6.03
CA GLY A 151 6.49 -10.57 -7.15
C GLY A 151 5.98 -9.15 -6.87
N THR A 152 6.11 -8.30 -7.88
CA THR A 152 5.59 -6.92 -7.85
C THR A 152 4.37 -6.85 -8.74
N ALA A 153 3.39 -6.04 -8.37
CA ALA A 153 2.13 -5.97 -9.11
C ALA A 153 2.07 -4.79 -10.11
N GLN A 154 3.22 -4.25 -10.52
CA GLN A 154 3.35 -3.07 -11.42
C GLN A 154 2.46 -1.86 -11.09
N GLY A 155 2.06 -1.69 -9.83
CA GLY A 155 1.18 -0.62 -9.36
C GLY A 155 -0.30 -1.00 -9.17
N VAL A 156 -0.68 -2.23 -9.49
CA VAL A 156 -1.99 -2.83 -9.13
C VAL A 156 -2.00 -3.16 -7.64
N ASP A 157 -3.15 -3.02 -6.98
CA ASP A 157 -3.32 -3.46 -5.59
C ASP A 157 -3.65 -4.95 -5.51
N ALA A 158 -2.62 -5.80 -5.47
CA ALA A 158 -2.76 -7.25 -5.31
C ALA A 158 -3.40 -7.64 -3.96
N ASN A 159 -3.35 -6.75 -2.96
CA ASN A 159 -3.98 -6.96 -1.66
C ASN A 159 -5.46 -6.56 -1.63
N ALA A 160 -6.02 -6.03 -2.72
CA ALA A 160 -7.42 -5.65 -2.79
C ALA A 160 -8.36 -6.85 -2.65
N SER A 161 -9.62 -6.56 -2.31
CA SER A 161 -10.65 -7.58 -2.28
C SER A 161 -10.84 -8.20 -3.67
N GLN A 162 -11.16 -9.49 -3.74
CA GLN A 162 -11.39 -10.14 -5.03
C GLN A 162 -12.55 -9.47 -5.81
N ALA A 163 -13.55 -8.97 -5.10
CA ALA A 163 -14.65 -8.21 -5.68
C ALA A 163 -14.16 -6.93 -6.37
N HIS A 164 -13.23 -6.21 -5.74
CA HIS A 164 -12.61 -5.01 -6.30
C HIS A 164 -11.77 -5.32 -7.54
N LEU A 165 -10.91 -6.34 -7.49
CA LEU A 165 -10.13 -6.75 -8.66
C LEU A 165 -11.02 -7.16 -9.83
N LYS A 166 -12.11 -7.88 -9.57
CA LYS A 166 -13.10 -8.22 -10.59
C LYS A 166 -13.77 -6.98 -11.18
N ASP A 167 -13.99 -5.94 -10.37
CA ASP A 167 -14.54 -4.68 -10.84
C ASP A 167 -13.58 -3.91 -11.74
N VAL A 168 -12.33 -3.74 -11.29
CA VAL A 168 -11.25 -3.16 -12.09
C VAL A 168 -11.10 -3.92 -13.41
N ALA A 169 -11.10 -5.25 -13.36
CA ALA A 169 -10.97 -6.08 -14.55
C ALA A 169 -12.12 -5.87 -15.54
N ARG A 170 -13.36 -5.75 -15.07
CA ARG A 170 -14.51 -5.40 -15.92
C ARG A 170 -14.34 -4.02 -16.56
N ARG A 171 -13.92 -3.02 -15.78
CA ARG A 171 -13.68 -1.66 -16.29
C ARG A 171 -12.59 -1.62 -17.38
N LEU A 172 -11.61 -2.53 -17.29
CA LEU A 172 -10.54 -2.69 -18.29
C LEU A 172 -10.91 -3.57 -19.48
N GLY A 173 -12.13 -4.14 -19.51
CA GLY A 173 -12.60 -4.98 -20.61
C GLY A 173 -11.96 -6.37 -20.64
N ILE A 174 -11.54 -6.90 -19.49
CA ILE A 174 -11.07 -8.30 -19.38
C ILE A 174 -12.30 -9.21 -19.44
N GLU A 175 -12.25 -10.22 -20.31
CA GLU A 175 -13.33 -11.18 -20.49
C GLU A 175 -13.42 -12.16 -19.30
N ASP A 176 -14.64 -12.49 -18.89
CA ASP A 176 -14.95 -13.44 -17.82
C ASP A 176 -14.11 -13.32 -16.52
N PRO A 177 -13.99 -12.12 -15.92
CA PRO A 177 -13.17 -11.94 -14.71
C PRO A 177 -13.73 -12.71 -13.50
N GLN A 178 -14.96 -13.21 -13.59
CA GLN A 178 -15.56 -14.04 -12.56
C GLN A 178 -14.91 -15.42 -12.44
N ARG A 179 -14.34 -15.93 -13.53
CA ARG A 179 -13.70 -17.25 -13.62
C ARG A 179 -12.23 -17.26 -13.17
N LEU A 180 -11.63 -16.08 -13.03
CA LEU A 180 -10.24 -15.91 -12.64
C LEU A 180 -10.09 -15.88 -11.11
N ASP A 181 -9.02 -16.50 -10.63
CA ASP A 181 -8.58 -16.34 -9.25
C ASP A 181 -7.91 -14.98 -9.03
N ARG A 182 -7.50 -14.69 -7.78
CA ARG A 182 -6.91 -13.39 -7.44
C ARG A 182 -5.62 -13.13 -8.21
N ASP A 183 -4.74 -14.11 -8.32
CA ASP A 183 -3.41 -13.92 -8.93
C ASP A 183 -3.55 -13.74 -10.44
N ASP A 184 -4.47 -14.48 -11.05
CA ASP A 184 -4.78 -14.34 -12.48
C ASP A 184 -5.49 -13.01 -12.78
N LEU A 185 -6.35 -12.52 -11.89
CA LEU A 185 -6.94 -11.18 -12.00
C LEU A 185 -5.84 -10.10 -11.97
N VAL A 186 -4.90 -10.17 -11.03
CA VAL A 186 -3.81 -9.20 -10.92
C VAL A 186 -2.97 -9.19 -12.20
N LYS A 187 -2.54 -10.35 -12.68
CA LYS A 187 -1.76 -10.47 -13.95
C LYS A 187 -2.54 -9.97 -15.16
N ALA A 188 -3.84 -10.28 -15.24
CA ALA A 188 -4.67 -9.83 -16.35
C ALA A 188 -4.85 -8.30 -16.35
N ILE A 189 -5.03 -7.70 -15.16
CA ILE A 189 -5.10 -6.24 -14.96
C ILE A 189 -3.77 -5.59 -15.32
N GLU A 190 -2.63 -6.12 -14.85
CA GLU A 190 -1.30 -5.63 -15.23
C GLU A 190 -1.12 -5.57 -16.73
N LYS A 191 -1.43 -6.68 -17.41
CA LYS A 191 -1.33 -6.78 -18.87
C LYS A 191 -2.28 -5.80 -19.58
N ALA A 192 -3.48 -5.61 -19.05
CA ALA A 192 -4.42 -4.62 -19.58
C ALA A 192 -3.88 -3.20 -19.40
N ASN A 193 -3.38 -2.87 -18.22
CA ASN A 193 -2.78 -1.57 -17.90
C ASN A 193 -1.60 -1.25 -18.82
N GLU A 194 -0.70 -2.21 -19.06
CA GLU A 194 0.42 -2.06 -20.00
C GLU A 194 -0.06 -1.76 -21.42
N ARG A 195 -1.10 -2.45 -21.89
CA ARG A 195 -1.69 -2.22 -23.21
C ARG A 195 -2.29 -0.81 -23.32
N VAL A 196 -3.04 -0.37 -22.33
CA VAL A 196 -3.61 0.99 -22.30
C VAL A 196 -2.48 2.02 -22.23
N THR A 197 -1.47 1.78 -21.38
CA THR A 197 -0.28 2.65 -21.24
C THR A 197 0.43 2.84 -22.57
N ARG A 198 0.67 1.75 -23.29
CA ARG A 198 1.32 1.78 -24.60
C ARG A 198 0.47 2.55 -25.62
N ARG A 199 -0.85 2.31 -25.68
CA ARG A 199 -1.75 3.00 -26.61
C ARG A 199 -1.78 4.51 -26.39
N SER A 200 -1.82 4.97 -25.14
CA SER A 200 -1.81 6.41 -24.87
C SER A 200 -0.49 7.04 -25.28
N ARG A 201 0.65 6.40 -24.99
CA ARG A 201 1.97 6.88 -25.46
C ARG A 201 2.10 6.89 -26.99
N GLU A 202 1.44 5.98 -27.69
CA GLU A 202 1.37 5.98 -29.16
C GLU A 202 0.50 7.14 -29.66
N LYS A 203 -0.62 7.42 -28.99
CA LYS A 203 -1.49 8.57 -29.28
C LYS A 203 -0.75 9.89 -29.04
N ASP A 204 -0.11 10.06 -27.89
CA ASP A 204 0.66 11.28 -27.56
C ASP A 204 1.75 11.52 -28.63
N ARG A 205 2.47 10.47 -29.04
CA ARG A 205 3.47 10.54 -30.11
C ARG A 205 2.88 10.89 -31.47
N ARG A 206 1.64 10.48 -31.75
CA ARG A 206 0.93 10.84 -32.99
C ARG A 206 0.47 12.30 -32.95
N ASP A 207 -0.04 12.75 -31.81
CA ASP A 207 -0.58 14.10 -31.64
C ASP A 207 0.55 15.17 -31.62
N CYS A 208 1.78 14.78 -31.28
CA CYS A 208 2.97 15.64 -31.39
C CYS A 208 3.58 15.71 -32.81
N ARG A 209 3.08 14.94 -33.79
CA ARG A 209 3.63 14.88 -35.16
C ARG A 209 2.80 15.69 -36.14
#